data_AF-A0A558NTF7-F1
#
_entry.id   AF-A0A558NTF7-F1
#
_cell.length_a   1.000
_cell.length_b   1.000
_cell.length_c   1.000
_cell.angle_alpha   90.00
_cell.angle_beta   90.00
_cell.angle_gamma   90.00
#
_symmetry.space_group_name_H-M   'P 1'
#
loop_
_entity.id
_entity.type
_entity.pdbx_description
1 polymer ?
#
loop_
_entity_poly.entity_id
_entity_poly.type
_entity_poly.pdbx_seq_one_letter_code
_entity_poly.pdbx_strand_id
1 'polypeptide(L)'
;MNRIGINSMNICFSWNVMLSGFLLFFSMNAFPLSAQQFSEICRSGTVKCSDDPVMHAYVGGALDLLATLQEETGYLEKIYCKAPLALFDVPTIIGFMEEGAGVDDQRNAMLLFIDYFEQQGGCGQ
;
A
#
# COMPACT_ATOMS: atom_id res chain seq x y z
N MET A 1 -8.20 6.89 -63.44
CA MET A 1 -9.30 6.60 -62.49
C MET A 1 -8.90 5.32 -61.76
N ASN A 2 -8.78 5.20 -60.45
CA ASN A 2 -9.05 6.08 -59.32
C ASN A 2 -8.12 5.64 -58.18
N ARG A 3 -7.65 6.61 -57.37
CA ARG A 3 -7.05 6.36 -56.05
C ARG A 3 -8.02 5.52 -55.20
N ILE A 4 -7.50 4.62 -54.37
CA ILE A 4 -7.77 4.48 -52.92
C ILE A 4 -6.82 3.38 -52.42
N GLY A 5 -5.84 3.78 -51.62
CA GLY A 5 -4.94 2.89 -50.88
C GLY A 5 -4.41 3.63 -49.66
N ILE A 6 -5.32 4.32 -48.98
CA ILE A 6 -5.03 5.15 -47.80
C ILE A 6 -5.25 4.26 -46.56
N ASN A 7 -4.17 4.08 -45.79
CA ASN A 7 -4.14 3.93 -44.33
C ASN A 7 -4.63 2.62 -43.65
N SER A 8 -4.02 1.47 -43.93
CA SER A 8 -4.05 0.37 -42.94
C SER A 8 -3.04 0.57 -41.80
N MET A 9 -1.95 1.30 -42.04
CA MET A 9 -0.84 1.45 -41.07
C MET A 9 -1.06 2.57 -40.04
N ASN A 10 -2.01 3.49 -40.30
CA ASN A 10 -2.32 4.62 -39.41
C ASN A 10 -3.43 4.31 -38.38
N ILE A 11 -4.13 3.18 -38.52
CA ILE A 11 -5.27 2.81 -37.66
C ILE A 11 -4.81 2.04 -36.41
N CYS A 12 -3.73 1.25 -36.49
CA CYS A 12 -3.16 0.56 -35.33
C CYS A 12 -2.36 1.50 -34.40
N PHE A 13 -1.84 2.61 -34.94
CA PHE A 13 -1.07 3.58 -34.17
C PHE A 13 -1.99 4.46 -33.31
N SER A 14 -3.18 4.80 -33.80
CA SER A 14 -4.15 5.64 -33.08
C SER A 14 -4.82 4.92 -31.90
N TRP A 15 -5.02 3.59 -31.96
CA TRP A 15 -5.58 2.84 -30.83
C TRP A 15 -4.64 2.72 -29.63
N ASN A 16 -3.33 2.56 -29.86
CA ASN A 16 -2.36 2.48 -28.75
C ASN A 16 -2.15 3.85 -28.07
N VAL A 17 -2.19 4.95 -28.84
CA VAL A 17 -2.09 6.31 -28.27
C VAL A 17 -3.35 6.67 -27.47
N MET A 18 -4.52 6.20 -27.89
CA MET A 18 -5.78 6.44 -27.16
C MET A 18 -5.84 5.66 -25.84
N LEU A 19 -5.30 4.43 -25.80
CA LEU A 19 -5.24 3.61 -24.58
C LEU A 19 -4.25 4.18 -23.55
N SER A 20 -3.08 4.63 -24.00
CA SER A 20 -2.10 5.32 -23.14
C SER A 20 -2.61 6.66 -22.62
N GLY A 21 -3.39 7.40 -23.43
CA GLY A 21 -4.06 8.62 -23.00
C GLY A 21 -5.09 8.38 -21.90
N PHE A 22 -5.86 7.28 -21.98
CA PHE A 22 -6.89 6.95 -21.00
C PHE A 22 -6.33 6.60 -19.61
N LEU A 23 -5.16 5.95 -19.54
CA LEU A 23 -4.48 5.63 -18.28
C LEU A 23 -3.94 6.87 -17.55
N LEU A 24 -3.59 7.94 -18.27
CA LEU A 24 -3.06 9.18 -17.68
C LEU A 24 -4.14 10.04 -16.99
N PHE A 25 -5.43 9.81 -17.26
CA PHE A 25 -6.53 10.55 -16.64
C PHE A 25 -7.05 9.92 -15.34
N PHE A 26 -6.67 8.68 -15.04
CA PHE A 26 -6.91 8.09 -13.72
C PHE A 26 -5.73 8.41 -12.81
N SER A 27 -5.52 9.70 -12.52
CA SER A 27 -4.97 10.06 -11.21
C SER A 27 -6.00 9.61 -10.17
N MET A 28 -5.95 8.33 -9.82
CA MET A 28 -6.70 7.80 -8.70
C MET A 28 -6.22 8.57 -7.48
N ASN A 29 -7.07 9.48 -6.98
CA ASN A 29 -6.89 10.04 -5.65
C ASN A 29 -6.96 8.84 -4.69
N ALA A 30 -5.80 8.31 -4.32
CA ALA A 30 -5.70 7.25 -3.34
C ALA A 30 -5.93 7.89 -1.97
N PHE A 31 -7.17 7.85 -1.50
CA PHE A 31 -7.46 8.21 -0.13
C PHE A 31 -6.84 7.15 0.78
N PRO A 32 -6.18 7.55 1.88
CA PRO A 32 -5.68 6.59 2.84
C PRO A 32 -6.84 5.77 3.40
N LEU A 33 -6.65 4.46 3.54
CA LEU A 33 -7.65 3.59 4.16
C LEU A 33 -7.86 4.02 5.62
N SER A 34 -9.11 4.09 6.05
CA SER A 34 -9.42 4.08 7.48
C SER A 34 -9.21 2.69 8.07
N ALA A 35 -9.04 2.61 9.39
CA ALA A 35 -8.95 1.34 10.11
C ALA A 35 -10.22 0.48 9.90
N GLN A 36 -11.41 1.09 9.86
CA GLN A 36 -12.63 0.40 9.48
C GLN A 36 -12.54 -0.20 8.07
N GLN A 37 -12.13 0.59 7.06
CA GLN A 37 -12.02 0.11 5.68
C GLN A 37 -11.00 -1.01 5.56
N PHE A 38 -9.88 -0.92 6.29
CA PHE A 38 -8.89 -1.99 6.38
C PHE A 38 -9.53 -3.28 6.92
N SER A 39 -10.25 -3.22 8.04
CA SER A 39 -10.96 -4.36 8.63
C SER A 39 -12.01 -4.95 7.68
N GLU A 40 -12.74 -4.09 6.96
CA GLU A 40 -13.74 -4.52 5.98
C GLU A 40 -13.10 -5.26 4.79
N ILE A 41 -11.96 -4.79 4.30
CA ILE A 41 -11.18 -5.50 3.26
C ILE A 41 -10.73 -6.86 3.80
N CYS A 42 -10.11 -6.90 4.99
CA CYS A 42 -9.68 -8.15 5.63
C CYS A 42 -10.83 -9.16 5.77
N ARG A 43 -12.00 -8.72 6.26
CA ARG A 43 -13.16 -9.60 6.53
C ARG A 43 -13.88 -10.06 5.26
N SER A 44 -13.85 -9.26 4.20
CA SER A 44 -14.51 -9.59 2.93
C SER A 44 -13.67 -10.48 2.01
N GLY A 45 -12.39 -10.67 2.33
CA GLY A 45 -11.47 -11.54 1.61
C GLY A 45 -11.85 -13.02 1.65
N THR A 46 -11.36 -13.77 0.66
CA THR A 46 -11.46 -15.25 0.63
C THR A 46 -10.25 -15.95 1.24
N VAL A 47 -9.21 -15.18 1.56
CA VAL A 47 -7.96 -15.60 2.21
C VAL A 47 -7.82 -14.85 3.52
N LYS A 48 -6.90 -15.29 4.39
CA LYS A 48 -6.55 -14.52 5.59
C LYS A 48 -6.00 -13.16 5.16
N CYS A 49 -6.28 -12.12 5.94
CA CYS A 49 -5.79 -10.78 5.60
C CYS A 49 -4.26 -10.74 5.48
N SER A 50 -3.56 -11.46 6.35
CA SER A 50 -2.10 -11.63 6.32
C SER A 50 -1.56 -12.43 5.13
N ASP A 51 -2.41 -13.03 4.30
CA ASP A 51 -2.05 -13.70 3.05
C ASP A 51 -2.57 -12.91 1.82
N ASP A 52 -3.25 -11.77 2.02
CA ASP A 52 -3.83 -10.97 0.94
C ASP A 52 -2.74 -10.10 0.26
N PRO A 53 -2.53 -10.24 -1.07
CA PRO A 53 -1.44 -9.54 -1.76
C PRO A 53 -1.64 -8.01 -1.81
N VAL A 54 -2.88 -7.52 -1.76
CA VAL A 54 -3.16 -6.09 -1.72
C VAL A 54 -2.78 -5.52 -0.35
N MET A 55 -3.07 -6.25 0.72
CA MET A 55 -2.69 -5.84 2.08
C MET A 55 -1.17 -5.91 2.30
N HIS A 56 -0.50 -6.91 1.70
CA HIS A 56 0.96 -6.95 1.64
C HIS A 56 1.54 -5.72 0.95
N ALA A 57 1.01 -5.32 -0.21
CA ALA A 57 1.47 -4.12 -0.91
C ALA A 57 1.18 -2.83 -0.11
N TYR A 58 0.02 -2.76 0.54
CA TYR A 58 -0.37 -1.62 1.37
C TYR A 58 0.57 -1.40 2.55
N VAL A 59 0.87 -2.47 3.31
CA VAL A 59 1.84 -2.41 4.43
C VAL A 59 3.28 -2.27 3.91
N GLY A 60 3.61 -2.93 2.81
CA GLY A 60 4.92 -2.83 2.15
C GLY A 60 5.27 -1.38 1.78
N GLY A 61 4.33 -0.63 1.23
CA GLY A 61 4.55 0.79 0.92
C GLY A 61 4.87 1.66 2.16
N ALA A 62 4.31 1.32 3.32
CA ALA A 62 4.65 2.00 4.59
C ALA A 62 6.05 1.61 5.08
N LEU A 63 6.44 0.36 4.92
CA LEU A 63 7.80 -0.11 5.22
C LEU A 63 8.84 0.54 4.31
N ASP A 64 8.55 0.71 3.01
CA ASP A 64 9.43 1.41 2.07
C ASP A 64 9.66 2.87 2.50
N LEU A 65 8.62 3.54 2.99
CA LEU A 65 8.74 4.89 3.55
C LEU A 65 9.61 4.91 4.82
N LEU A 66 9.41 3.96 5.74
CA LEU A 66 10.27 3.84 6.93
C LEU A 66 11.72 3.53 6.58
N ALA A 67 11.96 2.67 5.60
CA ALA A 67 13.30 2.35 5.12
C ALA A 67 13.99 3.60 4.56
N THR A 68 13.28 4.37 3.73
CA THR A 68 13.78 5.66 3.20
C THR A 68 14.13 6.63 4.34
N LEU A 69 13.23 6.78 5.33
CA LEU A 69 13.48 7.65 6.49
C LEU A 69 14.67 7.19 7.32
N GLN A 70 14.86 5.89 7.48
CA GLN A 70 16.01 5.32 8.19
C GLN A 70 17.31 5.61 7.44
N GLU A 71 17.35 5.37 6.13
CA GLU A 71 18.54 5.61 5.29
C GLU A 71 18.96 7.08 5.30
N GLU A 72 18.00 8.00 5.22
CA GLU A 72 18.30 9.43 5.16
C GLU A 72 18.60 10.06 6.52
N THR A 73 18.03 9.53 7.62
CA THR A 73 18.03 10.26 8.90
C THR A 73 18.38 9.44 10.14
N GLY A 74 18.52 8.12 10.02
CA GLY A 74 18.64 7.21 11.18
C GLY A 74 17.39 7.22 12.07
N TYR A 75 16.21 7.45 11.49
CA TYR A 75 14.95 7.66 12.21
C TYR A 75 14.61 6.53 13.20
N LEU A 76 14.71 5.28 12.76
CA LEU A 76 14.33 4.11 13.56
C LEU A 76 15.27 3.93 14.76
N GLU A 77 16.56 4.21 14.62
CA GLU A 77 17.54 4.11 15.72
C GLU A 77 17.25 5.10 16.86
N LYS A 78 16.54 6.20 16.58
CA LYS A 78 16.18 7.21 17.57
C LYS A 78 14.93 6.85 18.36
N ILE A 79 14.09 5.98 17.81
CA ILE A 79 12.73 5.73 18.32
C ILE A 79 12.56 4.27 18.79
N TYR A 80 13.22 3.32 18.12
CA TYR A 80 13.07 1.89 18.37
C TYR A 80 14.39 1.26 18.84
N CYS A 81 14.30 0.44 19.89
CA CYS A 81 15.45 -0.24 20.50
C CYS A 81 15.71 -1.63 19.91
N LYS A 82 14.72 -2.26 19.26
CA LYS A 82 14.90 -3.58 18.65
C LYS A 82 15.53 -3.49 17.26
N ALA A 83 16.25 -4.55 16.88
CA ALA A 83 16.85 -4.65 15.56
C ALA A 83 15.77 -4.60 14.46
N PRO A 84 15.95 -3.80 13.39
CA PRO A 84 14.96 -3.61 12.33
C PRO A 84 14.44 -4.91 11.73
N LEU A 85 15.29 -5.92 11.50
CA LEU A 85 14.87 -7.17 10.85
C LEU A 85 13.73 -7.90 11.58
N ALA A 86 13.60 -7.73 12.90
CA ALA A 86 12.54 -8.34 13.70
C ALA A 86 11.20 -7.57 13.62
N LEU A 87 11.19 -6.34 13.12
CA LEU A 87 10.02 -5.47 13.06
C LEU A 87 9.34 -5.46 11.69
N PHE A 88 10.00 -5.94 10.64
CA PHE A 88 9.51 -5.82 9.25
C PHE A 88 8.77 -7.09 8.78
N ASP A 89 8.20 -7.86 9.71
CA ASP A 89 7.40 -9.04 9.41
C ASP A 89 5.97 -8.64 8.97
N VAL A 90 5.78 -8.52 7.65
CA VAL A 90 4.54 -8.05 7.03
C VAL A 90 3.29 -8.83 7.47
N PRO A 91 3.24 -10.18 7.39
CA PRO A 91 2.12 -10.94 7.91
C PRO A 91 1.77 -10.64 9.37
N THR A 92 2.78 -10.51 10.23
CA THR A 92 2.58 -10.20 11.66
C THR A 92 2.04 -8.78 11.85
N ILE A 93 2.55 -7.80 11.10
CA ILE A 93 2.03 -6.42 11.10
C ILE A 93 0.56 -6.39 10.66
N ILE A 94 0.23 -7.07 9.56
CA ILE A 94 -1.15 -7.13 9.04
C ILE A 94 -2.08 -7.73 10.09
N GLY A 95 -1.68 -8.84 10.73
CA GLY A 95 -2.47 -9.46 11.80
C GLY A 95 -2.69 -8.51 12.99
N PHE A 96 -1.66 -7.80 13.42
CA PHE A 96 -1.79 -6.79 14.48
C PHE A 96 -2.75 -5.67 14.10
N MET A 97 -2.64 -5.15 12.87
CA MET A 97 -3.55 -4.11 12.37
C MET A 97 -4.99 -4.62 12.27
N GLU A 98 -5.20 -5.87 11.85
CA GLU A 98 -6.53 -6.48 11.76
C GLU A 98 -7.17 -6.61 13.14
N GLU A 99 -6.42 -7.04 14.15
CA GLU A 99 -6.89 -7.15 15.54
C GLU A 99 -7.17 -5.78 16.19
N GLY A 100 -6.37 -4.77 15.86
CA GLY A 100 -6.52 -3.41 16.39
C GLY A 100 -7.60 -2.57 15.70
N ALA A 101 -8.07 -2.99 14.52
CA ALA A 101 -9.03 -2.22 13.73
C ALA A 101 -10.46 -2.38 14.28
N GLY A 102 -10.95 -1.32 14.93
CA GLY A 102 -12.33 -1.24 15.44
C GLY A 102 -13.37 -1.06 14.33
N VAL A 103 -14.61 -1.52 14.59
CA VAL A 103 -15.74 -1.53 13.63
C VAL A 103 -16.17 -0.12 13.17
N ASP A 104 -15.84 0.93 13.92
CA ASP A 104 -16.16 2.33 13.58
C ASP A 104 -14.92 3.25 13.57
N ASP A 105 -13.70 2.68 13.54
CA ASP A 105 -12.48 3.48 13.60
C ASP A 105 -12.19 4.19 12.28
N GLN A 106 -12.53 5.49 12.23
CA GLN A 106 -12.31 6.37 11.08
C GLN A 106 -10.88 6.90 10.97
N ARG A 107 -10.00 6.58 11.93
CA ARG A 107 -8.60 7.00 11.87
C ARG A 107 -7.91 6.29 10.70
N ASN A 108 -6.84 6.91 10.19
CA ASN A 108 -6.01 6.31 9.17
C ASN A 108 -5.45 4.96 9.68
N ALA A 109 -5.63 3.88 8.90
CA ALA A 109 -5.17 2.54 9.25
C ALA A 109 -3.66 2.48 9.50
N MET A 110 -2.88 3.36 8.86
CA MET A 110 -1.43 3.46 9.09
C MET A 110 -1.06 3.90 10.51
N LEU A 111 -2.00 4.43 11.31
CA LEU A 111 -1.75 4.64 12.73
C LEU A 111 -1.65 3.31 13.50
N LEU A 112 -2.38 2.26 13.10
CA LEU A 112 -2.22 0.92 13.68
C LEU A 112 -0.86 0.31 13.34
N PHE A 113 -0.34 0.62 12.15
CA PHE A 113 1.03 0.28 11.76
C PHE A 113 2.05 0.99 12.67
N ILE A 114 1.86 2.28 12.97
CA ILE A 114 2.72 2.98 13.92
C ILE A 114 2.61 2.36 15.33
N ASP A 115 1.38 2.08 15.80
CA ASP A 115 1.13 1.44 17.09
C ASP A 115 1.88 0.09 17.20
N TYR A 116 1.93 -0.71 16.12
CA TYR A 116 2.70 -1.94 16.08
C TYR A 116 4.19 -1.68 16.34
N PHE A 117 4.79 -0.72 15.64
CA PHE A 117 6.20 -0.40 15.81
C PHE A 117 6.49 0.18 17.19
N GLU A 118 5.61 1.00 17.75
CA GLU A 118 5.75 1.51 19.12
C GLU A 118 5.70 0.39 20.16
N GLN A 119 4.76 -0.56 20.03
CA GLN A 119 4.61 -1.66 20.98
C GLN A 119 5.70 -2.74 20.82
N GLN A 120 6.05 -3.10 19.59
CA GLN A 120 6.98 -4.19 19.32
C GLN A 120 8.42 -3.73 19.24
N GLY A 121 8.68 -2.52 18.76
CA GLY A 121 10.01 -1.94 18.57
C GLY A 121 10.44 -1.00 19.68
N GLY A 122 9.51 -0.54 20.52
CA GLY A 122 9.79 0.35 21.63
C GLY A 122 10.89 -0.16 22.56
N CYS A 123 11.67 0.77 23.08
CA CYS A 123 12.50 0.52 24.26
C CYS A 123 11.53 0.20 25.40
N GLY A 124 11.59 -1.02 25.96
CA GLY A 124 10.68 -1.43 27.02
C GLY A 124 10.52 -0.36 28.08
N GLN A 125 9.31 -0.24 28.64
CA GLN A 125 9.08 0.54 29.87
C GLN A 125 10.01 0.07 30.98
#